data_AF-A0AAD7XA83-F1
#
_entry.id   AF-A0AAD7XA83-F1
#
_cell.length_a   1.000
_cell.length_b   1.000
_cell.length_c   1.000
_cell.angle_alpha   90.00
_cell.angle_beta   90.00
_cell.angle_gamma   90.00
#
_symmetry.space_group_name_H-M   'P 1'
#
loop_
_entity.id
_entity.type
_entity.pdbx_description
1 polymer ?
#
loop_
_entity_poly.entity_id
_entity_poly.type
_entity_poly.pdbx_seq_one_letter_code
_entity_poly.pdbx_strand_id
1 'polypeptide(L)'
;MSRSILSSSELPHTTREEVEDVSHCVRKAPENDVESIALFLGNPWGRRTTILRGARDDGTTIIIKESYVDCHRRFEECELLEHVRGEGYAHGIVCPLSNEADQANGQDIVLQNANDSMAKAKHRFVFEDHGYDLTIAQSVNDLLKAVYDTLEVHRTLASVRGVLHRDMSIFSILMYPHWGYRSDHQVMKHCPPLVDDILDGELRELGDRKARCIVINLDNSVKAEGGKANTIKQPELQRRTGTPPYISRAVSNGIFCYSHPLMLWSKRMPLLSGEAKDLYVKILGEERYNKYKDTPNCRIFHGGVPPEEYDEEAMENKVQSLAFSHRWEYDAESVFWTMYTALLRVTPVGSEETPISITRFNEDLEVLRKHSFPKQRQPADSRDKLLAYPRSHFVAAFPEVMAPVACLLQDIATHVTPSYAMMDQPPPHNDHLHEAMQRLILQYLVDNRATPIPLVPGTKRAIPIKATAVPIHGTANGTAGVRQSQRTQEQVVTQARGAEQEYGSERTQGNAQRQRAQAPHVTSRPRAKVARGIKRLRDPTMNDDVADLRRNTRRAARKK
;
A
#
# COMPACT_ATOMS: atom_id res chain seq x y z
N MET A 1 63.67 21.98 -13.29
CA MET A 1 63.94 22.32 -14.70
C MET A 1 63.48 21.10 -15.49
N SER A 2 62.43 21.15 -16.33
CA SER A 2 62.34 21.83 -17.65
C SER A 2 63.18 21.08 -18.70
N ARG A 3 62.68 20.67 -19.88
CA ARG A 3 61.53 21.17 -20.70
C ARG A 3 60.64 20.04 -21.28
N SER A 4 59.57 20.42 -21.98
CA SER A 4 58.64 19.58 -22.77
C SER A 4 58.95 19.62 -24.29
N ILE A 5 57.94 19.34 -25.16
CA ILE A 5 57.93 19.29 -26.65
C ILE A 5 58.24 17.86 -27.17
N LEU A 6 57.42 17.14 -27.95
CA LEU A 6 56.04 17.27 -28.49
C LEU A 6 55.41 15.83 -28.55
N SER A 7 54.30 15.42 -29.19
CA SER A 7 53.40 15.99 -30.23
C SER A 7 51.97 15.38 -30.19
N SER A 8 51.14 15.72 -31.20
CA SER A 8 49.89 15.05 -31.65
C SER A 8 50.15 13.68 -32.32
N SER A 9 49.19 12.79 -32.64
CA SER A 9 47.71 12.71 -32.58
C SER A 9 47.32 11.22 -32.32
N GLU A 10 46.09 10.74 -32.09
CA GLU A 10 44.74 11.06 -32.58
C GLU A 10 43.66 10.75 -31.51
N LEU A 11 42.40 11.16 -31.73
CA LEU A 11 41.23 10.79 -30.92
C LEU A 11 40.17 10.12 -31.81
N PRO A 12 39.55 9.00 -31.38
CA PRO A 12 38.49 8.37 -32.16
C PRO A 12 37.21 9.20 -32.11
N HIS A 13 36.57 9.40 -33.27
CA HIS A 13 35.28 10.07 -33.37
C HIS A 13 34.16 9.18 -32.85
N THR A 14 33.39 9.66 -31.87
CA THR A 14 32.08 9.08 -31.52
C THR A 14 31.06 9.45 -32.59
N THR A 15 30.39 8.44 -33.16
CA THR A 15 29.31 8.64 -34.14
C THR A 15 28.02 9.13 -33.47
N ARG A 16 27.13 9.73 -34.26
CA ARG A 16 26.04 10.60 -33.80
C ARG A 16 24.65 9.96 -33.96
N GLU A 17 24.53 8.67 -33.66
CA GLU A 17 23.36 7.85 -34.01
C GLU A 17 22.42 7.54 -32.81
N GLU A 18 22.84 7.73 -31.57
CA GLU A 18 22.06 7.39 -30.35
C GLU A 18 20.84 8.30 -30.04
N VAL A 19 20.29 9.01 -31.02
CA VAL A 19 19.24 10.05 -30.80
C VAL A 19 17.91 9.79 -31.52
N GLU A 20 17.86 8.94 -32.56
CA GLU A 20 16.65 8.78 -33.39
C GLU A 20 15.70 7.65 -32.96
N ASP A 21 16.16 6.71 -32.12
CA ASP A 21 15.47 5.46 -31.75
C ASP A 21 14.15 5.65 -30.96
N VAL A 22 13.93 6.83 -30.37
CA VAL A 22 12.66 7.17 -29.71
C VAL A 22 11.47 7.11 -30.69
N SER A 23 11.71 7.35 -31.98
CA SER A 23 10.67 7.35 -33.02
C SER A 23 10.16 5.95 -33.41
N HIS A 24 10.94 4.88 -33.15
CA HIS A 24 10.62 3.56 -33.67
C HIS A 24 9.68 2.73 -32.78
N CYS A 25 9.50 3.12 -31.52
CA CYS A 25 8.76 2.36 -30.51
C CYS A 25 7.23 2.26 -30.74
N VAL A 26 6.64 3.06 -31.63
CA VAL A 26 5.18 3.10 -31.87
C VAL A 26 4.73 2.06 -32.92
N ARG A 27 5.61 1.65 -33.85
CA ARG A 27 5.23 0.98 -35.11
C ARG A 27 4.92 -0.53 -35.02
N LYS A 28 4.41 -1.01 -33.88
CA LYS A 28 3.91 -2.38 -33.70
C LYS A 28 2.68 -2.47 -32.78
N ALA A 29 1.73 -1.58 -32.96
CA ALA A 29 0.32 -2.01 -32.91
C ALA A 29 -0.01 -2.78 -34.21
N PRO A 30 -1.17 -3.45 -34.35
CA PRO A 30 -1.79 -3.58 -35.68
C PRO A 30 -1.86 -2.18 -36.34
N GLU A 31 -1.79 -2.10 -37.67
CA GLU A 31 -1.49 -0.86 -38.41
C GLU A 31 -2.60 0.23 -38.42
N ASN A 32 -3.52 0.21 -37.44
CA ASN A 32 -4.47 1.28 -37.16
C ASN A 32 -3.87 2.23 -36.10
N ASP A 33 -3.99 3.55 -36.29
CA ASP A 33 -3.41 4.57 -35.42
C ASP A 33 -4.04 4.60 -34.01
N VAL A 34 -3.51 3.80 -33.09
CA VAL A 34 -3.79 3.92 -31.65
C VAL A 34 -3.11 5.18 -31.12
N GLU A 35 -3.83 6.31 -31.08
CA GLU A 35 -3.39 7.48 -30.31
C GLU A 35 -3.12 7.05 -28.86
N SER A 36 -1.86 7.17 -28.44
CA SER A 36 -1.40 6.68 -27.15
C SER A 36 -0.77 7.77 -26.30
N ILE A 37 -1.22 7.87 -25.05
CA ILE A 37 -0.79 8.89 -24.08
C ILE A 37 0.17 8.23 -23.10
N ALA A 38 1.43 8.70 -23.06
CA ALA A 38 2.40 8.23 -22.09
C ALA A 38 2.01 8.67 -20.66
N LEU A 39 1.63 7.70 -19.82
CA LEU A 39 1.30 7.90 -18.41
C LEU A 39 2.55 7.93 -17.53
N PHE A 40 3.58 7.14 -17.88
CA PHE A 40 4.82 7.02 -17.12
C PHE A 40 6.00 6.66 -18.02
N LEU A 41 7.14 7.29 -17.76
CA LEU A 41 8.44 6.98 -18.37
C LEU A 41 9.45 6.70 -17.26
N GLY A 42 9.93 5.46 -17.21
CA GLY A 42 10.89 4.98 -16.22
C GLY A 42 12.33 5.42 -16.48
N ASN A 43 13.20 5.12 -15.52
CA ASN A 43 14.62 5.48 -15.62
C ASN A 43 15.29 4.82 -16.87
N PRO A 44 15.94 5.60 -17.77
CA PRO A 44 16.49 5.11 -19.03
C PRO A 44 17.70 4.16 -18.86
N TRP A 45 18.27 4.06 -17.67
CA TRP A 45 19.35 3.13 -17.33
C TRP A 45 18.88 1.92 -16.51
N GLY A 46 17.60 1.87 -16.12
CA GLY A 46 17.00 0.78 -15.33
C GLY A 46 16.36 -0.33 -16.18
N ARG A 47 15.06 -0.56 -15.94
CA ARG A 47 14.16 -1.40 -16.78
C ARG A 47 13.53 -0.63 -17.95
N ARG A 48 13.77 0.69 -18.06
CA ARG A 48 13.12 1.62 -19.03
C ARG A 48 11.59 1.47 -19.10
N THR A 49 10.94 1.14 -17.98
CA THR A 49 9.50 0.83 -17.94
C THR A 49 8.67 1.99 -18.46
N THR A 50 7.93 1.78 -19.55
CA THR A 50 7.06 2.77 -20.19
C THR A 50 5.63 2.31 -20.04
N ILE A 51 4.76 3.19 -19.55
CA ILE A 51 3.31 2.93 -19.45
C ILE A 51 2.59 3.88 -20.39
N LEU A 52 1.88 3.33 -21.36
CA LEU A 52 1.02 4.06 -22.29
C LEU A 52 -0.45 3.75 -21.97
N ARG A 53 -1.34 4.73 -22.14
CA ARG A 53 -2.77 4.50 -22.30
C ARG A 53 -3.11 4.59 -23.79
N GLY A 54 -3.83 3.62 -24.31
CA GLY A 54 -4.42 3.67 -25.66
C GLY A 54 -5.92 3.37 -25.61
N ALA A 55 -6.54 3.36 -26.78
CA ALA A 55 -7.87 2.81 -27.01
C ALA A 55 -7.81 1.73 -28.10
N ARG A 56 -8.73 0.77 -28.04
CA ARG A 56 -9.02 -0.17 -29.13
C ARG A 56 -10.05 0.43 -30.10
N ASP A 57 -10.18 -0.18 -31.28
CA ASP A 57 -11.14 0.21 -32.33
C ASP A 57 -12.62 0.22 -31.87
N ASP A 58 -12.94 -0.48 -30.78
CA ASP A 58 -14.26 -0.51 -30.11
C ASP A 58 -14.44 0.59 -29.04
N GLY A 59 -13.43 1.44 -28.83
CA GLY A 59 -13.37 2.46 -27.79
C GLY A 59 -12.84 1.98 -26.43
N THR A 60 -12.55 0.68 -26.26
CA THR A 60 -12.08 0.12 -24.99
C THR A 60 -10.71 0.68 -24.61
N THR A 61 -10.61 1.33 -23.44
CA THR A 61 -9.33 1.80 -22.89
C THR A 61 -8.42 0.62 -22.55
N ILE A 62 -7.18 0.70 -23.01
CA ILE A 62 -6.11 -0.26 -22.68
C ILE A 62 -4.90 0.46 -22.06
N ILE A 63 -4.19 -0.26 -21.20
CA ILE A 63 -2.89 0.13 -20.64
C ILE A 63 -1.82 -0.81 -21.23
N ILE A 64 -0.82 -0.23 -21.87
CA ILE A 64 0.34 -0.96 -22.41
C ILE A 64 1.53 -0.70 -21.49
N LYS A 65 2.08 -1.76 -20.90
CA LYS A 65 3.33 -1.74 -20.12
C LYS A 65 4.43 -2.33 -20.99
N GLU A 66 5.42 -1.52 -21.34
CA GLU A 66 6.68 -2.00 -21.91
C GLU A 66 7.77 -1.97 -20.85
N SER A 67 8.64 -2.98 -20.80
CA SER A 67 9.83 -2.96 -19.95
C SER A 67 10.92 -3.91 -20.44
N TYR A 68 12.18 -3.52 -20.24
CA TYR A 68 13.33 -4.37 -20.49
C TYR A 68 13.63 -5.19 -19.23
N VAL A 69 13.45 -6.50 -19.33
CA VAL A 69 13.64 -7.48 -18.27
C VAL A 69 14.98 -8.19 -18.49
N ASP A 70 15.73 -8.41 -17.41
CA ASP A 70 16.99 -9.17 -17.44
C ASP A 70 16.71 -10.67 -17.67
N CYS A 71 17.34 -11.25 -18.69
CA CYS A 71 17.10 -12.63 -19.15
C CYS A 71 17.66 -13.71 -18.21
N HIS A 72 18.26 -13.34 -17.08
CA HIS A 72 18.79 -14.24 -16.06
C HIS A 72 18.01 -14.18 -14.74
N ARG A 73 16.82 -13.56 -14.76
CA ARG A 73 15.88 -13.58 -13.63
C ARG A 73 15.17 -14.94 -13.55
N ARG A 74 14.95 -15.41 -12.33
CA ARG A 74 14.39 -16.74 -12.04
C ARG A 74 12.86 -16.83 -12.23
N PHE A 75 12.18 -15.69 -12.18
CA PHE A 75 10.74 -15.58 -12.32
C PHE A 75 10.44 -14.38 -13.21
N GLU A 76 9.68 -14.59 -14.27
CA GLU A 76 9.16 -13.51 -15.10
C GLU A 76 7.81 -13.02 -14.60
N GLU A 77 7.50 -11.75 -14.87
CA GLU A 77 6.21 -11.17 -14.49
C GLU A 77 5.03 -11.87 -15.21
N CYS A 78 5.26 -12.36 -16.44
CA CYS A 78 4.31 -13.22 -17.15
C CYS A 78 4.00 -14.51 -16.37
N GLU A 79 5.02 -15.35 -16.12
CA GLU A 79 4.85 -16.63 -15.42
C GLU A 79 4.14 -16.46 -14.07
N LEU A 80 4.45 -15.37 -13.36
CA LEU A 80 3.83 -15.03 -12.08
C LEU A 80 2.35 -14.63 -12.24
N LEU A 81 2.01 -13.79 -13.22
CA LEU A 81 0.62 -13.43 -13.52
C LEU A 81 -0.20 -14.67 -13.96
N GLU A 82 0.36 -15.55 -14.80
CA GLU A 82 -0.30 -16.78 -15.23
C GLU A 82 -0.49 -17.79 -14.08
N HIS A 83 0.52 -17.96 -13.23
CA HIS A 83 0.44 -18.77 -12.01
C HIS A 83 -0.60 -18.22 -11.02
N VAL A 84 -0.73 -16.89 -10.93
CA VAL A 84 -1.74 -16.23 -10.09
C VAL A 84 -3.15 -16.31 -10.69
N ARG A 85 -3.27 -16.37 -12.03
CA ARG A 85 -4.52 -16.72 -12.72
C ARG A 85 -4.93 -18.17 -12.43
N GLY A 86 -4.08 -19.16 -12.67
CA GLY A 86 -4.36 -20.58 -12.37
C GLY A 86 -5.76 -21.04 -12.85
N GLU A 87 -6.50 -21.75 -11.97
CA GLU A 87 -7.91 -22.16 -12.21
C GLU A 87 -8.96 -21.02 -12.15
N GLY A 88 -8.55 -19.76 -11.98
CA GLY A 88 -9.52 -18.66 -11.95
C GLY A 88 -9.06 -17.39 -11.25
N TYR A 89 -9.63 -16.27 -11.68
CA TYR A 89 -9.26 -14.92 -11.28
C TYR A 89 -9.33 -14.71 -9.76
N ALA A 90 -8.23 -14.22 -9.18
CA ALA A 90 -8.24 -13.62 -7.85
C ALA A 90 -8.75 -12.18 -7.96
N HIS A 91 -9.71 -11.79 -7.12
CA HIS A 91 -10.13 -10.39 -7.04
C HIS A 91 -8.95 -9.47 -6.73
N GLY A 92 -8.98 -8.25 -7.26
CA GLY A 92 -8.00 -7.22 -6.92
C GLY A 92 -6.60 -7.41 -7.49
N ILE A 93 -6.40 -8.35 -8.43
CA ILE A 93 -5.12 -8.53 -9.14
C ILE A 93 -5.35 -8.30 -10.63
N VAL A 94 -4.44 -7.55 -11.26
CA VAL A 94 -4.46 -7.30 -12.71
C VAL A 94 -4.25 -8.60 -13.50
N CYS A 95 -4.98 -8.80 -14.60
CA CYS A 95 -4.63 -9.83 -15.58
C CYS A 95 -4.35 -9.20 -16.96
N PRO A 96 -3.24 -9.57 -17.63
CA PRO A 96 -3.00 -9.17 -19.01
C PRO A 96 -4.03 -9.82 -19.95
N LEU A 97 -4.35 -9.11 -21.03
CA LEU A 97 -5.01 -9.66 -22.22
C LEU A 97 -3.99 -10.45 -23.06
N SER A 98 -2.82 -9.85 -23.26
CA SER A 98 -1.67 -10.45 -23.93
C SER A 98 -0.38 -10.03 -23.23
N ASN A 99 0.63 -10.88 -23.37
CA ASN A 99 2.01 -10.59 -23.03
C ASN A 99 2.88 -11.19 -24.13
N GLU A 100 3.87 -10.42 -24.59
CA GLU A 100 4.73 -10.80 -25.71
C GLU A 100 6.15 -10.28 -25.44
N ALA A 101 7.16 -11.04 -25.87
CA ALA A 101 8.48 -10.47 -26.12
C ALA A 101 8.37 -9.59 -27.38
N ASP A 102 8.82 -8.33 -27.32
CA ASP A 102 8.73 -7.44 -28.47
C ASP A 102 9.84 -7.81 -29.48
N GLN A 103 9.45 -8.12 -30.72
CA GLN A 103 10.34 -8.71 -31.72
C GLN A 103 10.62 -7.79 -32.90
N ALA A 104 11.90 -7.61 -33.22
CA ALA A 104 12.36 -7.05 -34.48
C ALA A 104 12.67 -8.19 -35.46
N ASN A 105 12.06 -8.19 -36.64
CA ASN A 105 12.32 -9.18 -37.71
C ASN A 105 12.19 -10.66 -37.29
N GLY A 106 11.37 -10.98 -36.28
CA GLY A 106 11.21 -12.35 -35.74
C GLY A 106 12.29 -12.77 -34.74
N GLN A 107 13.06 -11.82 -34.20
CA GLN A 107 13.99 -12.01 -33.10
C GLN A 107 13.64 -11.05 -31.95
N ASP A 108 13.79 -11.50 -30.71
CA ASP A 108 13.51 -10.69 -29.53
C ASP A 108 14.42 -9.47 -29.47
N ILE A 109 13.87 -8.30 -29.10
CA ILE A 109 14.63 -7.06 -28.93
C ILE A 109 15.45 -7.16 -27.64
N VAL A 110 16.66 -7.71 -27.76
CA VAL A 110 17.62 -7.86 -26.67
C VAL A 110 18.61 -6.69 -26.67
N LEU A 111 18.61 -5.90 -25.60
CA LEU A 111 19.73 -5.01 -25.29
C LEU A 111 20.82 -5.80 -24.60
N GLN A 112 21.98 -5.91 -25.25
CA GLN A 112 23.22 -6.40 -24.67
C GLN A 112 24.22 -5.25 -24.64
N ASN A 113 24.76 -4.95 -23.45
CA ASN A 113 25.69 -3.83 -23.27
C ASN A 113 27.12 -4.34 -23.45
N ALA A 114 27.97 -3.66 -24.22
CA ALA A 114 29.28 -4.21 -24.63
C ALA A 114 30.25 -4.55 -23.47
N ASN A 115 29.99 -4.00 -22.27
CA ASN A 115 30.76 -4.23 -21.04
C ASN A 115 29.98 -4.99 -19.94
N ASP A 116 28.79 -5.52 -20.24
CA ASP A 116 27.91 -6.20 -19.27
C ASP A 116 27.47 -7.57 -19.80
N SER A 117 27.52 -8.60 -18.97
CA SER A 117 27.01 -9.93 -19.32
C SER A 117 25.48 -10.01 -19.25
N MET A 118 24.80 -9.02 -18.66
CA MET A 118 23.36 -8.99 -18.49
C MET A 118 22.63 -8.62 -19.80
N ALA A 119 22.19 -9.62 -20.56
CA ALA A 119 21.23 -9.43 -21.64
C ALA A 119 19.85 -9.02 -21.08
N LYS A 120 19.15 -8.09 -21.75
CA LYS A 120 17.79 -7.68 -21.40
C LYS A 120 16.84 -7.72 -22.60
N ALA A 121 15.83 -8.59 -22.56
CA ALA A 121 14.75 -8.61 -23.55
C ALA A 121 13.71 -7.52 -23.27
N LYS A 122 13.14 -6.93 -24.31
CA LYS A 122 11.96 -6.06 -24.20
C LYS A 122 10.70 -6.92 -24.13
N HIS A 123 9.91 -6.78 -23.07
CA HIS A 123 8.58 -7.38 -22.96
C HIS A 123 7.51 -6.29 -23.03
N ARG A 124 6.36 -6.64 -23.63
CA ARG A 124 5.15 -5.83 -23.64
C ARG A 124 3.99 -6.61 -23.03
N PHE A 125 3.26 -5.95 -22.13
CA PHE A 125 1.98 -6.43 -21.58
C PHE A 125 0.88 -5.47 -22.00
N VAL A 126 -0.29 -6.01 -22.36
CA VAL A 126 -1.50 -5.21 -22.63
C VAL A 126 -2.56 -5.60 -21.59
N PHE A 127 -3.10 -4.60 -20.91
CA PHE A 127 -4.14 -4.76 -19.88
C PHE A 127 -5.38 -3.94 -20.26
N GLU A 128 -6.56 -4.53 -20.12
CA GLU A 128 -7.82 -3.77 -19.99
C GLU A 128 -8.05 -3.33 -18.52
N ASP A 129 -7.61 -4.14 -17.56
CA ASP A 129 -7.70 -3.85 -16.14
C ASP A 129 -6.87 -2.60 -15.79
N HIS A 130 -7.50 -1.55 -15.25
CA HIS A 130 -6.84 -0.31 -14.87
C HIS A 130 -7.50 0.40 -13.69
N GLY A 131 -6.82 1.40 -13.13
CA GLY A 131 -7.30 2.16 -11.98
C GLY A 131 -6.41 3.37 -11.70
N TYR A 132 -6.60 3.98 -10.53
CA TYR A 132 -6.05 5.29 -10.20
C TYR A 132 -5.13 5.26 -8.97
N ASP A 133 -4.16 6.19 -8.92
CA ASP A 133 -3.31 6.46 -7.74
C ASP A 133 -4.19 6.77 -6.50
N LEU A 134 -3.79 6.28 -5.32
CA LEU A 134 -4.55 6.42 -4.05
C LEU A 134 -4.91 7.87 -3.69
N THR A 135 -4.22 8.86 -4.22
CA THR A 135 -4.56 10.29 -4.01
C THR A 135 -5.74 10.79 -4.85
N ILE A 136 -6.32 9.97 -5.74
CA ILE A 136 -7.56 10.23 -6.48
C ILE A 136 -8.82 9.94 -5.63
N ALA A 137 -8.66 9.37 -4.42
CA ALA A 137 -9.75 9.10 -3.48
C ALA A 137 -10.68 10.32 -3.28
N GLN A 138 -11.99 10.09 -3.38
CA GLN A 138 -13.06 11.06 -3.10
C GLN A 138 -13.31 11.21 -1.59
N SER A 139 -12.97 10.18 -0.81
CA SER A 139 -13.09 10.18 0.65
C SER A 139 -11.98 9.36 1.32
N VAL A 140 -11.71 9.63 2.59
CA VAL A 140 -10.82 8.79 3.41
C VAL A 140 -11.34 7.34 3.45
N ASN A 141 -12.65 7.15 3.51
CA ASN A 141 -13.25 5.83 3.58
C ASN A 141 -12.98 5.01 2.30
N ASP A 142 -12.99 5.63 1.11
CA ASP A 142 -12.65 4.91 -0.14
C ASP A 142 -11.18 4.47 -0.19
N LEU A 143 -10.27 5.32 0.26
CA LEU A 143 -8.85 5.00 0.35
C LEU A 143 -8.63 3.85 1.33
N LEU A 144 -9.24 3.92 2.52
CA LEU A 144 -9.17 2.88 3.54
C LEU A 144 -9.83 1.57 3.09
N LYS A 145 -10.93 1.61 2.33
CA LYS A 145 -11.53 0.43 1.67
C LYS A 145 -10.55 -0.22 0.68
N ALA A 146 -9.93 0.57 -0.19
CA ALA A 146 -8.92 0.06 -1.13
C ALA A 146 -7.71 -0.57 -0.40
N VAL A 147 -7.27 0.02 0.70
CA VAL A 147 -6.18 -0.55 1.54
C VAL A 147 -6.62 -1.83 2.27
N TYR A 148 -7.86 -1.91 2.79
CA TYR A 148 -8.40 -3.13 3.41
C TYR A 148 -8.38 -4.29 2.41
N ASP A 149 -8.90 -4.07 1.21
CA ASP A 149 -8.93 -5.08 0.16
C ASP A 149 -7.51 -5.45 -0.28
N THR A 150 -6.60 -4.47 -0.40
CA THR A 150 -5.18 -4.74 -0.72
C THR A 150 -4.53 -5.74 0.24
N LEU A 151 -4.89 -5.70 1.53
CA LEU A 151 -4.41 -6.66 2.53
C LEU A 151 -5.02 -8.07 2.35
N GLU A 152 -6.28 -8.17 1.93
CA GLU A 152 -6.94 -9.45 1.65
C GLU A 152 -6.48 -10.06 0.31
N VAL A 153 -6.22 -9.21 -0.69
CA VAL A 153 -5.62 -9.56 -1.98
C VAL A 153 -4.19 -10.07 -1.78
N HIS A 154 -3.37 -9.38 -0.97
CA HIS A 154 -2.04 -9.86 -0.63
C HIS A 154 -2.08 -11.17 0.17
N ARG A 155 -2.96 -11.29 1.18
CA ARG A 155 -3.19 -12.55 1.89
C ARG A 155 -3.52 -13.68 0.90
N THR A 156 -4.39 -13.44 -0.08
CA THR A 156 -4.78 -14.42 -1.11
C THR A 156 -3.59 -14.80 -2.00
N LEU A 157 -2.82 -13.81 -2.45
CA LEU A 157 -1.58 -14.00 -3.23
C LEU A 157 -0.56 -14.86 -2.47
N ALA A 158 -0.34 -14.58 -1.19
CA ALA A 158 0.63 -15.26 -0.34
C ALA A 158 0.17 -16.65 0.16
N SER A 159 -1.13 -16.83 0.46
CA SER A 159 -1.66 -18.08 1.02
C SER A 159 -2.20 -19.07 0.00
N VAL A 160 -2.86 -18.61 -1.07
CA VAL A 160 -3.49 -19.47 -2.09
C VAL A 160 -2.58 -19.66 -3.31
N ARG A 161 -1.84 -18.61 -3.71
CA ARG A 161 -0.87 -18.69 -4.82
C ARG A 161 0.57 -18.87 -4.36
N GLY A 162 0.89 -18.67 -3.08
CA GLY A 162 2.25 -18.79 -2.57
C GLY A 162 3.20 -17.73 -3.11
N VAL A 163 2.71 -16.57 -3.54
CA VAL A 163 3.54 -15.48 -4.10
C VAL A 163 3.66 -14.35 -3.08
N LEU A 164 4.87 -13.80 -2.89
CA LEU A 164 5.07 -12.55 -2.15
C LEU A 164 5.28 -11.41 -3.13
N HIS A 165 4.64 -10.27 -2.91
CA HIS A 165 4.67 -9.14 -3.83
C HIS A 165 6.01 -8.40 -3.79
N ARG A 166 6.52 -8.17 -2.58
CA ARG A 166 7.82 -7.55 -2.24
C ARG A 166 8.00 -6.07 -2.60
N ASP A 167 7.18 -5.53 -3.49
CA ASP A 167 7.18 -4.10 -3.84
C ASP A 167 5.78 -3.49 -3.69
N MET A 168 5.14 -3.63 -2.52
CA MET A 168 3.88 -2.93 -2.22
C MET A 168 4.18 -1.44 -2.03
N SER A 169 3.57 -0.60 -2.87
CA SER A 169 3.91 0.82 -3.01
C SER A 169 2.72 1.62 -3.54
N ILE A 170 2.77 2.95 -3.51
CA ILE A 170 1.76 3.81 -4.16
C ILE A 170 1.72 3.62 -5.70
N PHE A 171 2.73 2.96 -6.29
CA PHE A 171 2.85 2.69 -7.73
C PHE A 171 2.43 1.25 -8.11
N SER A 172 2.12 0.41 -7.12
CA SER A 172 1.66 -0.97 -7.29
C SER A 172 0.28 -1.24 -6.68
N ILE A 173 -0.31 -0.25 -6.02
CA ILE A 173 -1.66 -0.30 -5.45
C ILE A 173 -2.50 0.80 -6.11
N LEU A 174 -3.40 0.40 -7.00
CA LEU A 174 -4.40 1.28 -7.62
C LEU A 174 -5.74 1.17 -6.89
N MET A 175 -6.60 2.19 -7.00
CA MET A 175 -7.99 2.20 -6.51
C MET A 175 -8.98 2.55 -7.62
N TYR A 176 -10.28 2.43 -7.33
CA TYR A 176 -11.39 2.61 -8.29
C TYR A 176 -11.15 1.78 -9.58
N PRO A 177 -11.18 0.44 -9.48
CA PRO A 177 -10.80 -0.43 -10.58
C PRO A 177 -11.85 -0.46 -11.69
N HIS A 178 -11.37 -0.27 -12.91
CA HIS A 178 -12.03 -0.64 -14.14
C HIS A 178 -11.52 -2.02 -14.55
N TRP A 179 -12.44 -2.98 -14.65
CA TRP A 179 -12.14 -4.37 -15.03
C TRP A 179 -12.42 -4.57 -16.50
N GLY A 180 -11.56 -5.31 -17.20
CA GLY A 180 -11.78 -5.69 -18.60
C GLY A 180 -13.01 -6.56 -18.81
N TYR A 181 -13.54 -6.56 -20.03
CA TYR A 181 -14.64 -7.47 -20.37
C TYR A 181 -14.09 -8.87 -20.60
N ARG A 182 -14.63 -9.85 -19.86
CA ARG A 182 -14.16 -11.24 -19.90
C ARG A 182 -15.34 -12.20 -20.06
N SER A 183 -15.35 -12.96 -21.14
CA SER A 183 -16.42 -13.91 -21.47
C SER A 183 -16.31 -15.25 -20.73
N ASP A 184 -15.20 -15.51 -20.02
CA ASP A 184 -14.90 -16.77 -19.35
C ASP A 184 -15.25 -16.76 -17.85
N HIS A 185 -15.23 -15.59 -17.20
CA HIS A 185 -15.78 -15.28 -15.87
C HIS A 185 -15.40 -16.21 -14.68
N GLN A 186 -14.45 -17.12 -14.83
CA GLN A 186 -14.10 -18.07 -13.78
C GLN A 186 -13.31 -17.40 -12.65
N VAL A 187 -14.03 -16.84 -11.69
CA VAL A 187 -13.49 -16.36 -10.41
C VAL A 187 -12.99 -17.54 -9.57
N MET A 188 -11.93 -17.33 -8.81
CA MET A 188 -11.40 -18.30 -7.85
C MET A 188 -12.51 -18.79 -6.89
N LYS A 189 -12.82 -20.10 -6.94
CA LYS A 189 -13.88 -20.78 -6.15
C LYS A 189 -13.88 -20.50 -4.64
N HIS A 190 -12.72 -20.12 -4.08
CA HIS A 190 -12.51 -19.84 -2.66
C HIS A 190 -11.97 -18.43 -2.40
N CYS A 191 -12.29 -17.47 -3.27
CA CYS A 191 -11.92 -16.08 -3.04
C CYS A 191 -12.60 -15.55 -1.76
N PRO A 192 -11.89 -14.86 -0.85
CA PRO A 192 -12.45 -14.41 0.43
C PRO A 192 -13.53 -13.32 0.25
N PRO A 193 -14.28 -13.00 1.31
CA PRO A 193 -15.09 -11.78 1.39
C PRO A 193 -14.19 -10.53 1.39
N LEU A 194 -14.67 -9.45 0.79
CA LEU A 194 -13.97 -8.17 0.67
C LEU A 194 -14.61 -7.12 1.60
N VAL A 195 -14.03 -5.91 1.68
CA VAL A 195 -14.44 -4.88 2.64
C VAL A 195 -15.92 -4.52 2.54
N ASP A 196 -16.48 -4.48 1.33
CA ASP A 196 -17.89 -4.19 1.10
C ASP A 196 -18.80 -5.33 1.56
N ASP A 197 -18.45 -6.61 1.34
CA ASP A 197 -19.25 -7.75 1.84
C ASP A 197 -19.41 -7.68 3.37
N ILE A 198 -18.34 -7.27 4.05
CA ILE A 198 -18.32 -7.10 5.50
C ILE A 198 -19.12 -5.86 5.92
N LEU A 199 -18.92 -4.71 5.26
CA LEU A 199 -19.60 -3.47 5.64
C LEU A 199 -21.11 -3.52 5.36
N ASP A 200 -21.52 -4.03 4.21
CA ASP A 200 -22.93 -4.21 3.85
C ASP A 200 -23.55 -5.36 4.67
N GLY A 201 -22.70 -6.25 5.19
CA GLY A 201 -23.11 -7.38 6.02
C GLY A 201 -23.78 -8.49 5.21
N GLU A 202 -23.50 -8.57 3.91
CA GLU A 202 -24.04 -9.56 2.98
C GLU A 202 -22.91 -10.12 2.12
N LEU A 203 -22.79 -11.45 2.10
CA LEU A 203 -21.75 -12.12 1.33
C LEU A 203 -22.23 -12.24 -0.12
N ARG A 204 -21.71 -11.39 -1.00
CA ARG A 204 -22.13 -11.35 -2.41
C ARG A 204 -21.67 -12.60 -3.14
N GLU A 205 -22.34 -12.91 -4.25
CA GLU A 205 -21.94 -13.98 -5.15
C GLU A 205 -20.55 -13.71 -5.76
N LEU A 206 -19.83 -14.78 -6.12
CA LEU A 206 -18.41 -14.68 -6.49
C LEU A 206 -18.16 -13.76 -7.70
N GLY A 207 -19.08 -13.65 -8.66
CA GLY A 207 -18.96 -12.75 -9.81
C GLY A 207 -19.30 -11.29 -9.52
N ASP A 208 -20.08 -11.02 -8.47
CA ASP A 208 -20.50 -9.66 -8.08
C ASP A 208 -19.53 -9.00 -7.10
N ARG A 209 -18.67 -9.78 -6.44
CA ARG A 209 -17.59 -9.26 -5.60
C ARG A 209 -16.58 -8.49 -6.45
N LYS A 210 -16.41 -7.21 -6.11
CA LYS A 210 -15.44 -6.31 -6.73
C LYS A 210 -14.55 -5.75 -5.64
N ALA A 211 -13.25 -5.99 -5.76
CA ALA A 211 -12.26 -5.34 -4.90
C ALA A 211 -12.27 -3.84 -5.16
N ARG A 212 -11.91 -3.06 -4.14
CA ARG A 212 -11.75 -1.60 -4.22
C ARG A 212 -10.37 -1.18 -4.73
N CYS A 213 -9.50 -2.14 -5.02
CA CYS A 213 -8.13 -1.94 -5.48
C CYS A 213 -7.74 -2.84 -6.68
N ILE A 214 -6.62 -2.52 -7.32
CA ILE A 214 -5.83 -3.45 -8.16
C ILE A 214 -4.38 -3.46 -7.67
N VAL A 215 -3.83 -4.65 -7.44
CA VAL A 215 -2.40 -4.89 -7.22
C VAL A 215 -1.73 -5.19 -8.56
N ILE A 216 -0.65 -4.45 -8.86
CA ILE A 216 0.10 -4.49 -10.13
C ILE A 216 1.61 -4.52 -9.88
N ASN A 217 2.39 -4.84 -10.93
CA ASN A 217 3.86 -4.93 -10.90
C ASN A 217 4.40 -6.12 -10.09
N LEU A 218 4.11 -7.34 -10.57
CA LEU A 218 4.70 -8.58 -10.00
C LEU A 218 6.17 -8.79 -10.39
N ASP A 219 6.79 -7.83 -11.10
CA ASP A 219 8.18 -7.91 -11.56
C ASP A 219 9.23 -8.01 -10.43
N ASN A 220 8.87 -7.70 -9.18
CA ASN A 220 9.72 -7.81 -7.99
C ASN A 220 9.30 -8.96 -7.05
N SER A 221 8.23 -9.66 -7.40
CA SER A 221 7.63 -10.74 -6.62
C SER A 221 8.43 -12.05 -6.69
N VAL A 222 8.06 -13.03 -5.86
CA VAL A 222 8.72 -14.34 -5.78
C VAL A 222 7.70 -15.45 -5.48
N LYS A 223 7.86 -16.62 -6.09
CA LYS A 223 6.97 -17.78 -5.92
C LYS A 223 7.54 -18.79 -4.92
N ALA A 224 6.70 -19.26 -4.00
CA ALA A 224 7.04 -20.24 -2.99
C ALA A 224 7.13 -21.66 -3.56
N GLU A 225 8.36 -22.19 -3.59
CA GLU A 225 8.60 -23.61 -3.81
C GLU A 225 7.79 -24.43 -2.77
N GLY A 226 7.03 -25.44 -3.22
CA GLY A 226 6.19 -26.25 -2.34
C GLY A 226 5.03 -25.52 -1.64
N GLY A 227 4.66 -24.30 -2.04
CA GLY A 227 3.55 -23.54 -1.44
C GLY A 227 3.80 -23.05 -0.01
N LYS A 228 5.03 -23.14 0.49
CA LYS A 228 5.44 -22.64 1.81
C LYS A 228 6.60 -21.65 1.61
N ALA A 229 6.41 -20.39 2.02
CA ALA A 229 7.43 -19.35 1.85
C ALA A 229 8.80 -19.75 2.43
N ASN A 230 8.81 -20.56 3.49
CA ASN A 230 9.97 -21.13 4.17
C ASN A 230 10.83 -22.05 3.29
N THR A 231 10.40 -22.42 2.08
CA THR A 231 11.06 -23.41 1.21
C THR A 231 11.64 -22.80 -0.07
N ILE A 232 11.49 -21.48 -0.30
CA ILE A 232 12.20 -20.77 -1.38
C ILE A 232 13.71 -20.84 -1.11
N LYS A 233 14.51 -21.16 -2.13
CA LYS A 233 15.98 -21.02 -2.08
C LYS A 233 16.37 -19.62 -1.59
N GLN A 234 16.96 -19.56 -0.38
CA GLN A 234 17.05 -18.35 0.44
C GLN A 234 17.64 -17.08 -0.21
N PRO A 235 18.62 -17.13 -1.15
CA PRO A 235 19.26 -15.92 -1.67
C PRO A 235 18.32 -14.86 -2.25
N GLU A 236 17.14 -15.25 -2.76
CA GLU A 236 16.19 -14.28 -3.33
C GLU A 236 15.37 -13.57 -2.27
N LEU A 237 14.90 -14.27 -1.24
CA LEU A 237 14.24 -13.68 -0.07
C LEU A 237 15.20 -12.82 0.78
N GLN A 238 16.51 -13.04 0.65
CA GLN A 238 17.56 -12.22 1.24
C GLN A 238 17.84 -10.91 0.47
N ARG A 239 17.36 -10.77 -0.78
CA ARG A 239 17.53 -9.53 -1.55
C ARG A 239 16.70 -8.40 -0.95
N ARG A 240 17.29 -7.21 -0.91
CA ARG A 240 16.63 -5.96 -0.52
C ARG A 240 15.86 -5.43 -1.72
N THR A 241 14.58 -5.75 -1.80
CA THR A 241 13.73 -5.51 -2.98
C THR A 241 12.46 -4.81 -2.53
N GLY A 242 12.14 -3.70 -3.20
CA GLY A 242 10.99 -2.84 -2.92
C GLY A 242 11.32 -1.35 -3.06
N THR A 243 10.31 -0.50 -3.21
CA THR A 243 10.45 0.94 -3.41
C THR A 243 10.79 1.65 -2.08
N PRO A 244 11.94 2.36 -1.95
CA PRO A 244 12.50 2.77 -0.66
C PRO A 244 11.56 3.49 0.34
N PRO A 245 10.78 4.54 0.01
CA PRO A 245 9.87 5.15 0.99
C PRO A 245 8.83 4.18 1.57
N TYR A 246 8.46 3.14 0.82
CA TYR A 246 7.36 2.23 1.16
C TYR A 246 7.84 0.88 1.71
N ILE A 247 8.98 0.35 1.26
CA ILE A 247 9.51 -0.96 1.66
C ILE A 247 9.59 -1.10 3.20
N SER A 248 9.28 -2.27 3.75
CA SER A 248 9.47 -2.54 5.18
C SER A 248 10.89 -2.24 5.66
N ARG A 249 11.01 -1.85 6.93
CA ARG A 249 12.29 -1.48 7.55
C ARG A 249 13.28 -2.64 7.58
N ALA A 250 12.80 -3.86 7.87
CA ALA A 250 13.63 -5.06 7.89
C ALA A 250 14.20 -5.41 6.50
N VAL A 251 13.42 -5.26 5.43
CA VAL A 251 13.92 -5.49 4.05
C VAL A 251 14.81 -4.33 3.57
N SER A 252 14.55 -3.08 3.96
CA SER A 252 15.43 -1.95 3.65
C SER A 252 16.82 -2.13 4.27
N ASN A 253 16.86 -2.54 5.54
CA ASN A 253 18.11 -2.79 6.25
C ASN A 253 18.76 -4.12 5.83
N GLY A 254 17.98 -5.11 5.38
CA GLY A 254 18.46 -6.46 5.02
C GLY A 254 18.88 -7.30 6.23
N ILE A 255 18.28 -6.99 7.38
CA ILE A 255 18.55 -7.52 8.72
C ILE A 255 17.29 -7.24 9.55
N PHE A 256 16.98 -8.07 10.54
CA PHE A 256 15.87 -7.79 11.45
C PHE A 256 16.15 -6.50 12.23
N CYS A 257 15.14 -5.65 12.41
CA CYS A 257 15.28 -4.46 13.23
C CYS A 257 15.15 -4.84 14.72
N TYR A 258 16.04 -4.35 15.58
CA TYR A 258 16.10 -4.72 17.00
C TYR A 258 16.44 -3.57 17.96
N SER A 259 16.47 -2.33 17.48
CA SER A 259 16.70 -1.16 18.33
C SER A 259 15.61 -1.06 19.41
N HIS A 260 15.99 -0.60 20.61
CA HIS A 260 15.16 -0.63 21.83
C HIS A 260 13.66 -0.25 21.67
N PRO A 261 13.22 0.79 20.95
CA PRO A 261 11.79 1.08 20.81
C PRO A 261 11.00 0.03 19.98
N LEU A 262 11.69 -0.74 19.14
CA LEU A 262 11.10 -1.75 18.25
C LEU A 262 10.91 -3.13 18.92
N MET A 263 11.42 -3.27 20.14
CA MET A 263 11.31 -4.46 20.98
C MET A 263 10.23 -4.25 22.07
N LEU A 264 9.38 -3.23 21.92
CA LEU A 264 8.26 -2.91 22.81
C LEU A 264 6.94 -3.48 22.29
N TRP A 265 6.84 -4.82 22.22
CA TRP A 265 5.57 -5.52 21.99
C TRP A 265 4.57 -5.22 23.13
N SER A 266 3.77 -4.18 22.93
CA SER A 266 2.89 -3.59 23.93
C SER A 266 1.41 -3.68 23.57
N LYS A 267 1.11 -4.19 22.37
CA LYS A 267 -0.24 -4.22 21.77
C LYS A 267 -0.62 -5.62 21.34
N ARG A 268 -1.72 -6.11 21.92
CA ARG A 268 -2.38 -7.37 21.56
C ARG A 268 -3.13 -7.21 20.24
N MET A 269 -3.43 -8.31 19.55
CA MET A 269 -4.31 -8.32 18.39
C MET A 269 -5.57 -7.47 18.65
N PRO A 270 -5.90 -6.49 17.79
CA PRO A 270 -7.08 -5.66 17.95
C PRO A 270 -8.35 -6.48 18.13
N LEU A 271 -9.23 -5.99 19.01
CA LEU A 271 -10.57 -6.52 19.20
C LEU A 271 -11.56 -5.55 18.54
N LEU A 272 -12.48 -6.10 17.75
CA LEU A 272 -13.59 -5.34 17.21
C LEU A 272 -14.69 -5.17 18.27
N SER A 273 -15.47 -4.11 18.16
CA SER A 273 -16.55 -3.77 19.08
C SER A 273 -17.82 -3.34 18.33
N GLY A 274 -18.98 -3.58 18.95
CA GLY A 274 -20.29 -3.26 18.39
C GLY A 274 -20.51 -3.82 16.98
N GLU A 275 -21.17 -3.02 16.14
CA GLU A 275 -21.49 -3.35 14.75
C GLU A 275 -20.27 -3.88 13.95
N ALA A 276 -19.07 -3.31 14.14
CA ALA A 276 -17.88 -3.75 13.43
C ALA A 276 -17.49 -5.20 13.74
N LYS A 277 -17.70 -5.65 14.99
CA LYS A 277 -17.50 -7.04 15.39
C LYS A 277 -18.59 -7.93 14.80
N ASP A 278 -19.84 -7.50 14.90
CA ASP A 278 -21.00 -8.32 14.52
C ASP A 278 -21.05 -8.55 13.01
N LEU A 279 -20.71 -7.53 12.22
CA LEU A 279 -20.50 -7.62 10.77
C LEU A 279 -19.33 -8.53 10.39
N TYR A 280 -18.17 -8.37 11.03
CA TYR A 280 -17.01 -9.25 10.81
C TYR A 280 -17.40 -10.70 11.09
N VAL A 281 -18.00 -10.99 12.24
CA VAL A 281 -18.36 -12.36 12.64
C VAL A 281 -19.45 -12.95 11.74
N LYS A 282 -20.39 -12.15 11.25
CA LYS A 282 -21.43 -12.57 10.29
C LYS A 282 -20.83 -13.05 8.95
N ILE A 283 -19.76 -12.42 8.47
CA ILE A 283 -19.25 -12.59 7.10
C ILE A 283 -17.95 -13.41 7.03
N LEU A 284 -17.06 -13.27 8.02
CA LEU A 284 -15.79 -13.99 8.12
C LEU A 284 -15.81 -15.13 9.16
N GLY A 285 -16.89 -15.26 9.91
CA GLY A 285 -17.09 -16.31 10.91
C GLY A 285 -16.40 -16.04 12.25
N GLU A 286 -16.98 -16.60 13.32
CA GLU A 286 -16.37 -16.52 14.66
C GLU A 286 -15.04 -17.28 14.74
N GLU A 287 -14.83 -18.31 13.91
CA GLU A 287 -13.56 -19.03 13.83
C GLU A 287 -12.40 -18.11 13.42
N ARG A 288 -12.52 -17.38 12.30
CA ARG A 288 -11.48 -16.42 11.87
C ARG A 288 -11.31 -15.30 12.90
N TYR A 289 -12.38 -14.86 13.55
CA TYR A 289 -12.27 -13.84 14.60
C TYR A 289 -11.46 -14.32 15.82
N ASN A 290 -11.76 -15.51 16.34
CA ASN A 290 -11.10 -16.07 17.52
C ASN A 290 -9.70 -16.65 17.22
N LYS A 291 -9.41 -17.09 15.98
CA LYS A 291 -8.10 -17.61 15.52
C LYS A 291 -6.91 -16.71 15.91
N TYR A 292 -7.09 -15.40 15.86
CA TYR A 292 -6.02 -14.42 16.14
C TYR A 292 -6.10 -13.79 17.54
N LYS A 293 -7.02 -14.23 18.39
CA LYS A 293 -7.35 -13.56 19.67
C LYS A 293 -6.35 -13.92 20.76
N ASP A 294 -5.56 -12.93 21.19
CA ASP A 294 -4.60 -13.10 22.29
C ASP A 294 -5.28 -13.45 23.62
N THR A 295 -4.81 -14.50 24.29
CA THR A 295 -5.27 -14.90 25.62
C THR A 295 -5.06 -13.77 26.64
N PRO A 296 -6.12 -13.27 27.31
CA PRO A 296 -6.00 -12.23 28.33
C PRO A 296 -4.98 -12.60 29.43
N ASN A 297 -4.31 -11.59 29.98
CA ASN A 297 -3.31 -11.69 31.05
C ASN A 297 -2.02 -12.49 30.74
N CYS A 298 -1.94 -13.26 29.66
CA CYS A 298 -0.69 -13.88 29.18
C CYS A 298 0.23 -12.86 28.48
N ARG A 299 1.55 -13.09 28.47
CA ARG A 299 2.56 -12.30 27.69
C ARG A 299 2.53 -12.68 26.19
N ILE A 300 1.33 -12.69 25.60
CA ILE A 300 1.08 -13.12 24.22
C ILE A 300 0.57 -11.92 23.42
N PHE A 301 1.17 -11.72 22.24
CA PHE A 301 0.88 -10.61 21.32
C PHE A 301 0.83 -11.13 19.88
N HIS A 302 -0.32 -11.03 19.23
CA HIS A 302 -0.59 -11.65 17.91
C HIS A 302 -0.31 -13.17 17.89
N GLY A 303 -0.54 -13.86 19.01
CA GLY A 303 -0.23 -15.28 19.22
C GLY A 303 1.24 -15.59 19.52
N GLY A 304 2.16 -14.63 19.42
CA GLY A 304 3.58 -14.82 19.71
C GLY A 304 4.02 -14.35 21.11
N VAL A 305 5.20 -14.81 21.55
CA VAL A 305 5.80 -14.56 22.88
C VAL A 305 7.12 -13.77 22.73
N PRO A 306 7.18 -12.51 23.20
CA PRO A 306 8.40 -11.71 23.28
C PRO A 306 9.51 -12.36 24.13
N PRO A 307 10.81 -12.07 23.87
CA PRO A 307 11.92 -12.61 24.64
C PRO A 307 11.80 -12.26 26.12
N GLU A 308 12.13 -13.18 27.02
CA GLU A 308 11.82 -13.01 28.45
C GLU A 308 12.53 -11.77 29.04
N GLU A 309 13.83 -11.67 28.82
CA GLU A 309 14.68 -10.53 29.17
C GLU A 309 15.17 -9.81 27.89
N TYR A 310 15.48 -8.52 27.99
CA TYR A 310 16.10 -7.73 26.92
C TYR A 310 17.57 -7.50 27.28
N ASP A 311 18.45 -8.19 26.57
CA ASP A 311 19.89 -7.96 26.56
C ASP A 311 20.34 -7.65 25.13
N GLU A 312 21.09 -6.57 24.93
CA GLU A 312 21.42 -6.07 23.60
C GLU A 312 22.44 -6.96 22.89
N GLU A 313 23.38 -7.54 23.64
CA GLU A 313 24.39 -8.46 23.11
C GLU A 313 23.74 -9.81 22.70
N ALA A 314 22.87 -10.37 23.53
CA ALA A 314 22.10 -11.57 23.20
C ALA A 314 21.15 -11.34 22.00
N MET A 315 20.52 -10.16 21.89
CA MET A 315 19.69 -9.83 20.73
C MET A 315 20.51 -9.62 19.46
N GLU A 316 21.67 -8.96 19.53
CA GLU A 316 22.55 -8.86 18.36
C GLU A 316 23.08 -10.24 17.92
N ASN A 317 23.54 -11.07 18.85
CA ASN A 317 23.94 -12.45 18.55
C ASN A 317 22.79 -13.28 17.94
N LYS A 318 21.57 -13.15 18.47
CA LYS A 318 20.35 -13.76 17.90
C LYS A 318 20.13 -13.28 16.46
N VAL A 319 20.24 -11.97 16.19
CA VAL A 319 20.08 -11.40 14.84
C VAL A 319 21.18 -11.85 13.88
N GLN A 320 22.44 -11.88 14.32
CA GLN A 320 23.57 -12.33 13.50
C GLN A 320 23.45 -13.83 13.14
N SER A 321 22.92 -14.66 14.04
CA SER A 321 22.66 -16.09 13.77
C SER A 321 21.46 -16.35 12.85
N LEU A 322 20.49 -15.43 12.78
CA LEU A 322 19.27 -15.60 11.99
C LEU A 322 19.45 -15.16 10.54
N ALA A 323 19.31 -16.10 9.61
CA ALA A 323 19.22 -15.78 8.19
C ALA A 323 17.99 -14.89 7.91
N PHE A 324 18.24 -13.63 7.54
CA PHE A 324 17.18 -12.73 7.09
C PHE A 324 16.42 -13.33 5.90
N SER A 325 15.11 -13.12 5.86
CA SER A 325 14.23 -13.63 4.80
C SER A 325 12.97 -12.77 4.72
N HIS A 326 12.51 -12.45 3.51
CA HIS A 326 11.29 -11.68 3.29
C HIS A 326 10.05 -12.46 3.76
N ARG A 327 9.30 -11.90 4.72
CA ARG A 327 8.10 -12.52 5.34
C ARG A 327 6.84 -11.75 4.94
N TRP A 328 5.65 -12.30 5.24
CA TRP A 328 4.37 -11.76 4.77
C TRP A 328 4.05 -10.39 5.40
N GLU A 329 4.35 -10.23 6.69
CA GLU A 329 4.15 -8.98 7.43
C GLU A 329 5.02 -7.83 6.91
N TYR A 330 6.07 -8.10 6.13
CA TYR A 330 6.88 -7.06 5.49
C TYR A 330 6.18 -6.42 4.29
N ASP A 331 5.34 -7.17 3.59
CA ASP A 331 4.48 -6.60 2.54
C ASP A 331 3.30 -5.85 3.18
N ALA A 332 2.75 -6.32 4.31
CA ALA A 332 1.78 -5.58 5.11
C ALA A 332 2.34 -4.26 5.68
N GLU A 333 3.56 -4.25 6.22
CA GLU A 333 4.27 -3.02 6.60
C GLU A 333 4.45 -2.09 5.39
N SER A 334 4.70 -2.65 4.21
CA SER A 334 4.86 -1.83 2.99
C SER A 334 3.52 -1.24 2.48
N VAL A 335 2.41 -1.94 2.71
CA VAL A 335 1.05 -1.39 2.58
C VAL A 335 0.79 -0.30 3.62
N PHE A 336 1.26 -0.45 4.87
CA PHE A 336 1.16 0.62 5.88
C PHE A 336 1.91 1.89 5.46
N TRP A 337 3.17 1.79 5.03
CA TRP A 337 3.94 2.95 4.59
C TRP A 337 3.32 3.62 3.35
N THR A 338 2.71 2.84 2.46
CA THR A 338 1.94 3.36 1.33
C THR A 338 0.69 4.12 1.80
N MET A 339 -0.15 3.50 2.64
CA MET A 339 -1.35 4.11 3.23
C MET A 339 -1.01 5.40 3.98
N TYR A 340 0.04 5.37 4.83
CA TYR A 340 0.53 6.53 5.57
C TYR A 340 0.93 7.65 4.61
N THR A 341 1.72 7.37 3.58
CA THR A 341 2.17 8.37 2.61
C THR A 341 1.02 8.93 1.77
N ALA A 342 0.01 8.13 1.43
CA ALA A 342 -1.17 8.61 0.71
C ALA A 342 -2.02 9.52 1.59
N LEU A 343 -2.41 9.06 2.79
CA LEU A 343 -3.23 9.83 3.73
C LEU A 343 -2.54 11.10 4.25
N LEU A 344 -1.22 11.08 4.42
CA LEU A 344 -0.41 12.25 4.78
C LEU A 344 -0.45 13.33 3.69
N ARG A 345 -0.73 12.97 2.43
CA ARG A 345 -0.62 13.85 1.24
C ARG A 345 -1.95 14.28 0.62
N VAL A 346 -3.07 13.60 0.86
CA VAL A 346 -4.39 14.03 0.34
C VAL A 346 -4.89 15.30 1.03
N THR A 347 -5.61 16.14 0.29
CA THR A 347 -6.22 17.37 0.81
C THR A 347 -7.71 17.16 1.10
N PRO A 348 -8.18 17.29 2.36
CA PRO A 348 -9.60 17.28 2.69
C PRO A 348 -10.36 18.47 2.09
N VAL A 349 -11.65 18.29 1.78
CA VAL A 349 -12.48 19.39 1.27
C VAL A 349 -12.71 20.43 2.36
N GLY A 350 -12.33 21.69 2.08
CA GLY A 350 -12.59 22.83 2.96
C GLY A 350 -11.71 22.90 4.22
N SER A 351 -10.68 22.06 4.37
CA SER A 351 -9.75 22.16 5.49
C SER A 351 -8.66 23.21 5.24
N GLU A 352 -8.44 24.10 6.21
CA GLU A 352 -7.27 24.98 6.24
C GLU A 352 -6.06 24.29 6.89
N GLU A 353 -4.86 24.65 6.42
CA GLU A 353 -3.59 24.13 6.93
C GLU A 353 -3.03 25.05 8.02
N THR A 354 -2.88 24.54 9.25
CA THR A 354 -2.21 25.32 10.31
C THR A 354 -0.69 25.36 10.09
N PRO A 355 0.03 26.41 10.52
CA PRO A 355 1.50 26.47 10.41
C PRO A 355 2.23 25.28 11.08
N ILE A 356 1.62 24.72 12.14
CA ILE A 356 2.11 23.51 12.81
C ILE A 356 1.91 22.29 11.90
N SER A 357 0.72 22.13 11.30
CA SER A 357 0.44 21.01 10.40
C SER A 357 1.34 21.01 9.18
N ILE A 358 1.55 22.19 8.57
CA ILE A 358 2.52 22.39 7.50
C ILE A 358 3.93 21.97 7.96
N THR A 359 4.40 22.44 9.11
CA THR A 359 5.75 22.11 9.60
C THR A 359 5.94 20.60 9.78
N ARG A 360 5.00 19.92 10.44
CA ARG A 360 5.07 18.48 10.74
C ARG A 360 4.89 17.62 9.48
N PHE A 361 3.95 17.98 8.59
CA PHE A 361 3.81 17.39 7.26
C PHE A 361 5.13 17.39 6.49
N ASN A 362 5.85 18.52 6.49
CA ASN A 362 7.14 18.64 5.81
C ASN A 362 8.26 17.85 6.50
N GLU A 363 8.28 17.78 7.82
CA GLU A 363 9.25 16.95 8.56
C GLU A 363 9.07 15.46 8.27
N ASP A 364 7.83 14.98 8.23
CA ASP A 364 7.52 13.56 7.99
C ASP A 364 7.70 13.18 6.52
N LEU A 365 7.24 14.03 5.59
CA LEU A 365 7.42 13.82 4.16
C LEU A 365 8.89 13.86 3.75
N GLU A 366 9.71 14.72 4.37
CA GLU A 366 11.15 14.79 4.10
C GLU A 366 11.89 13.53 4.56
N VAL A 367 11.41 12.85 5.60
CA VAL A 367 11.97 11.56 6.06
C VAL A 367 11.65 10.45 5.08
N LEU A 368 10.40 10.35 4.64
CA LEU A 368 9.99 9.40 3.59
C LEU A 368 10.77 9.66 2.29
N ARG A 369 10.87 10.93 1.86
CA ARG A 369 11.57 11.35 0.63
C ARG A 369 13.08 11.09 0.66
N LYS A 370 13.71 11.15 1.84
CA LYS A 370 15.14 10.86 2.03
C LYS A 370 15.44 9.40 2.37
N HIS A 371 14.43 8.57 2.62
CA HIS A 371 14.66 7.16 2.89
C HIS A 371 15.25 6.48 1.64
N SER A 372 16.36 5.77 1.84
CA SER A 372 17.08 5.01 0.81
C SER A 372 17.76 3.81 1.46
N PHE A 373 18.03 2.77 0.67
CA PHE A 373 18.74 1.59 1.16
C PHE A 373 20.09 1.99 1.78
N PRO A 374 20.36 1.66 3.06
CA PRO A 374 21.64 1.94 3.66
C PRO A 374 22.75 1.13 2.97
N LYS A 375 23.94 1.73 2.83
CA LYS A 375 25.09 1.11 2.15
C LYS A 375 25.58 -0.17 2.85
N GLN A 376 25.39 -0.24 4.16
CA GLN A 376 25.67 -1.38 5.03
C GLN A 376 24.37 -1.85 5.69
N ARG A 377 24.36 -3.05 6.26
CA ARG A 377 23.26 -3.50 7.14
C ARG A 377 23.34 -2.73 8.46
N GLN A 378 22.20 -2.31 8.99
CA GLN A 378 22.12 -1.53 10.24
C GLN A 378 20.80 -1.86 10.98
N PRO A 379 20.76 -1.78 12.32
CA PRO A 379 19.60 -2.24 13.12
C PRO A 379 18.41 -1.27 13.14
N ALA A 380 18.60 -0.02 12.68
CA ALA A 380 17.63 1.05 12.73
C ALA A 380 17.34 1.63 11.34
N ASP A 381 16.10 2.02 11.09
CA ASP A 381 15.63 2.69 9.87
C ASP A 381 15.46 4.20 10.11
N SER A 382 15.75 5.04 9.11
CA SER A 382 15.55 6.49 9.22
C SER A 382 14.09 6.92 9.49
N ARG A 383 13.14 6.02 9.23
CA ARG A 383 11.69 6.19 9.49
C ARG A 383 11.26 5.73 10.88
N ASP A 384 12.11 5.08 11.68
CA ASP A 384 11.72 4.59 13.03
C ASP A 384 11.17 5.72 13.92
N LYS A 385 11.70 6.94 13.77
CA LYS A 385 11.21 8.11 14.51
C LYS A 385 9.76 8.50 14.16
N LEU A 386 9.26 8.16 12.97
CA LEU A 386 7.86 8.40 12.57
C LEU A 386 6.91 7.51 13.39
N LEU A 387 7.34 6.28 13.66
CA LEU A 387 6.61 5.31 14.48
C LEU A 387 6.70 5.63 15.98
N ALA A 388 7.85 6.16 16.41
CA ALA A 388 8.10 6.56 17.81
C ALA A 388 7.47 7.89 18.22
N TYR A 389 6.77 8.61 17.32
CA TYR A 389 6.20 9.92 17.64
C TYR A 389 5.00 9.83 18.61
N PRO A 390 4.90 10.76 19.60
CA PRO A 390 3.76 10.84 20.50
C PRO A 390 2.49 11.25 19.74
N ARG A 391 1.31 10.90 20.28
CA ARG A 391 0.01 11.11 19.59
C ARG A 391 -0.23 12.57 19.18
N SER A 392 0.25 13.51 19.99
CA SER A 392 0.20 14.95 19.68
C SER A 392 1.02 15.33 18.44
N HIS A 393 2.21 14.76 18.22
CA HIS A 393 3.00 14.99 17.01
C HIS A 393 2.39 14.30 15.80
N PHE A 394 1.90 13.06 15.97
CA PHE A 394 1.29 12.28 14.89
C PHE A 394 0.00 12.95 14.38
N VAL A 395 -0.88 13.40 15.28
CA VAL A 395 -2.08 14.20 14.93
C VAL A 395 -1.69 15.55 14.33
N ALA A 396 -0.68 16.21 14.87
CA ALA A 396 -0.22 17.51 14.37
C ALA A 396 0.47 17.48 13.00
N ALA A 397 0.61 16.33 12.33
CA ALA A 397 1.06 16.24 10.93
C ALA A 397 -0.08 16.37 9.90
N PHE A 398 -1.34 16.38 10.35
CA PHE A 398 -2.54 16.36 9.52
C PHE A 398 -3.42 17.61 9.76
N PRO A 399 -4.34 17.97 8.85
CA PRO A 399 -5.37 18.97 9.11
C PRO A 399 -6.30 18.50 10.26
N GLU A 400 -6.95 19.43 10.97
CA GLU A 400 -7.74 19.09 12.17
C GLU A 400 -8.86 18.07 11.89
N VAL A 401 -9.55 18.19 10.76
CA VAL A 401 -10.58 17.22 10.31
C VAL A 401 -10.04 15.79 10.12
N MET A 402 -8.74 15.64 9.88
CA MET A 402 -8.06 14.35 9.72
C MET A 402 -7.50 13.79 11.05
N ALA A 403 -7.71 14.45 12.19
CA ALA A 403 -7.24 13.96 13.50
C ALA A 403 -7.70 12.52 13.84
N PRO A 404 -8.94 12.07 13.50
CA PRO A 404 -9.35 10.67 13.67
C PRO A 404 -8.53 9.70 12.81
N VAL A 405 -8.11 10.13 11.62
CA VAL A 405 -7.28 9.34 10.68
C VAL A 405 -5.84 9.23 11.18
N ALA A 406 -5.30 10.34 11.70
CA ALA A 406 -3.98 10.34 12.32
C ALA A 406 -3.95 9.47 13.59
N CYS A 407 -5.07 9.40 14.33
CA CYS A 407 -5.25 8.46 15.44
C CYS A 407 -5.23 7.00 14.95
N LEU A 408 -6.04 6.65 13.94
CA LEU A 408 -6.02 5.31 13.31
C LEU A 408 -4.62 4.92 12.84
N LEU A 409 -3.92 5.82 12.15
CA LEU A 409 -2.58 5.57 11.62
C LEU A 409 -1.56 5.36 12.74
N GLN A 410 -1.63 6.10 13.85
CA GLN A 410 -0.78 5.81 15.01
C GLN A 410 -1.14 4.46 15.64
N ASP A 411 -2.43 4.17 15.83
CA ASP A 411 -2.84 2.93 16.47
C ASP A 411 -2.40 1.71 15.61
N ILE A 412 -2.50 1.79 14.28
CA ILE A 412 -1.90 0.81 13.35
C ILE A 412 -0.37 0.80 13.46
N ALA A 413 0.31 1.96 13.52
CA ALA A 413 1.75 2.04 13.67
C ALA A 413 2.26 1.26 14.90
N THR A 414 1.50 1.21 15.99
CA THR A 414 1.86 0.41 17.17
C THR A 414 1.82 -1.11 16.96
N HIS A 415 1.22 -1.61 15.87
CA HIS A 415 1.32 -3.00 15.40
C HIS A 415 2.36 -3.19 14.28
N VAL A 416 2.73 -2.12 13.56
CA VAL A 416 3.78 -2.18 12.51
C VAL A 416 5.18 -2.01 13.10
N THR A 417 5.31 -1.32 14.23
CA THR A 417 6.57 -1.04 14.93
C THR A 417 7.33 -2.30 15.36
N PRO A 418 6.72 -3.33 15.97
CA PRO A 418 7.46 -4.41 16.61
C PRO A 418 8.06 -5.43 15.63
N SER A 419 9.25 -5.95 15.96
CA SER A 419 9.96 -6.92 15.12
C SER A 419 9.50 -8.36 15.42
N TYR A 420 8.36 -8.79 14.87
CA TYR A 420 7.75 -10.11 15.21
C TYR A 420 8.63 -11.34 14.96
N ALA A 421 9.62 -11.24 14.06
CA ALA A 421 10.62 -12.29 13.84
C ALA A 421 11.63 -12.44 15.01
N MET A 422 11.76 -11.42 15.87
CA MET A 422 12.68 -11.40 17.01
C MET A 422 12.09 -11.94 18.32
N MET A 423 10.79 -12.29 18.33
CA MET A 423 10.16 -13.03 19.42
C MET A 423 10.87 -14.37 19.70
N ASP A 424 10.68 -14.93 20.89
CA ASP A 424 11.15 -16.29 21.20
C ASP A 424 10.17 -17.34 20.68
N GLN A 425 8.88 -16.99 20.60
CA GLN A 425 7.88 -17.71 19.81
C GLN A 425 7.24 -16.70 18.84
N PRO A 426 7.61 -16.69 17.54
CA PRO A 426 6.96 -15.81 16.56
C PRO A 426 5.44 -16.08 16.45
N PRO A 427 4.65 -15.12 15.93
CA PRO A 427 3.24 -15.34 15.62
C PRO A 427 3.00 -16.63 14.82
N PRO A 428 2.05 -17.49 15.21
CA PRO A 428 1.81 -18.79 14.54
C PRO A 428 1.15 -18.65 13.16
N HIS A 429 0.82 -17.43 12.74
CA HIS A 429 0.11 -17.11 11.51
C HIS A 429 0.81 -15.96 10.80
N ASN A 430 1.37 -16.21 9.61
CA ASN A 430 2.13 -15.23 8.83
C ASN A 430 1.32 -13.96 8.49
N ASP A 431 -0.01 -14.05 8.44
CA ASP A 431 -0.92 -12.95 8.12
C ASP A 431 -1.44 -12.18 9.34
N HIS A 432 -0.85 -12.38 10.53
CA HIS A 432 -1.25 -11.71 11.77
C HIS A 432 -1.22 -10.16 11.70
N LEU A 433 -0.32 -9.56 10.92
CA LEU A 433 -0.27 -8.11 10.75
C LEU A 433 -1.35 -7.61 9.78
N HIS A 434 -1.64 -8.37 8.72
CA HIS A 434 -2.77 -8.08 7.81
C HIS A 434 -4.09 -8.04 8.58
N GLU A 435 -4.33 -9.05 9.43
CA GLU A 435 -5.53 -9.12 10.27
C GLU A 435 -5.61 -7.96 11.28
N ALA A 436 -4.50 -7.59 11.93
CA ALA A 436 -4.48 -6.47 12.87
C ALA A 436 -4.77 -5.13 12.20
N MET A 437 -4.16 -4.87 11.03
CA MET A 437 -4.42 -3.69 10.21
C MET A 437 -5.88 -3.65 9.74
N GLN A 438 -6.39 -4.76 9.20
CA GLN A 438 -7.77 -4.88 8.73
C GLN A 438 -8.79 -4.61 9.84
N ARG A 439 -8.59 -5.12 11.06
CA ARG A 439 -9.52 -4.85 12.18
C ARG A 439 -9.58 -3.37 12.55
N LEU A 440 -8.44 -2.69 12.63
CA LEU A 440 -8.41 -1.26 12.95
C LEU A 440 -9.06 -0.42 11.84
N ILE A 441 -8.79 -0.77 10.58
CA ILE A 441 -9.42 -0.13 9.41
C ILE A 441 -10.94 -0.36 9.41
N LEU A 442 -11.41 -1.59 9.66
CA LEU A 442 -12.83 -1.92 9.69
C LEU A 442 -13.58 -1.21 10.83
N GLN A 443 -13.01 -1.18 12.05
CA GLN A 443 -13.61 -0.43 13.16
C GLN A 443 -13.76 1.04 12.77
N TYR A 444 -12.72 1.67 12.23
CA TYR A 444 -12.80 3.05 11.75
C TYR A 444 -13.86 3.26 10.64
N LEU A 445 -13.92 2.36 9.65
CA LEU A 445 -14.87 2.43 8.53
C LEU A 445 -16.34 2.28 8.97
N VAL A 446 -16.60 1.55 10.06
CA VAL A 446 -17.93 1.46 10.69
C VAL A 446 -18.22 2.70 11.53
N ASP A 447 -17.30 3.09 12.43
CA ASP A 447 -17.47 4.24 13.33
C ASP A 447 -17.64 5.56 12.56
N ASN A 448 -17.06 5.67 11.36
CA ASN A 448 -17.12 6.84 10.47
C ASN A 448 -17.96 6.58 9.20
N ARG A 449 -18.82 5.54 9.19
CA ARG A 449 -19.63 5.15 8.01
C ARG A 449 -20.57 6.28 7.55
N ALA A 450 -21.22 6.94 8.49
CA ALA A 450 -22.21 7.99 8.22
C ALA A 450 -21.57 9.38 7.95
N THR A 451 -20.29 9.55 8.28
CA THR A 451 -19.56 10.82 8.17
C THR A 451 -18.16 10.61 7.55
N PRO A 452 -18.08 10.10 6.30
CA PRO A 452 -16.80 9.97 5.59
C PRO A 452 -16.16 11.36 5.44
N ILE A 453 -14.86 11.48 5.73
CA ILE A 453 -14.12 12.72 5.48
C ILE A 453 -13.95 12.87 3.96
N PRO A 454 -14.52 13.91 3.32
CA PRO A 454 -14.37 14.14 1.89
C PRO A 454 -12.99 14.67 1.55
N LEU A 455 -12.45 14.24 0.42
CA LEU A 455 -11.14 14.63 -0.11
C LEU A 455 -11.32 15.35 -1.46
N VAL A 456 -10.32 16.13 -1.86
CA VAL A 456 -10.25 16.75 -3.20
C VAL A 456 -9.43 15.82 -4.12
N PRO A 457 -10.05 15.10 -5.08
CA PRO A 457 -9.35 14.09 -5.89
C PRO A 457 -8.10 14.62 -6.59
N GLY A 458 -7.00 13.86 -6.50
CA GLY A 458 -5.70 14.15 -7.10
C GLY A 458 -4.93 15.31 -6.46
N THR A 459 -5.59 16.13 -5.64
CA THR A 459 -5.02 17.33 -5.04
C THR A 459 -4.18 16.95 -3.83
N LYS A 460 -2.87 17.16 -3.98
CA LYS A 460 -1.87 16.90 -2.94
C LYS A 460 -1.63 18.16 -2.10
N ARG A 461 -1.49 17.98 -0.78
CA ARG A 461 -1.14 19.04 0.17
C ARG A 461 0.13 19.76 -0.28
N ALA A 462 0.11 21.09 -0.19
CA ALA A 462 1.18 21.93 -0.72
C ALA A 462 2.47 21.75 0.08
N ILE A 463 3.56 21.40 -0.60
CA ILE A 463 4.92 21.47 -0.04
C ILE A 463 5.36 22.93 -0.15
N PRO A 464 5.57 23.68 0.94
CA PRO A 464 6.10 25.03 0.87
C PRO A 464 7.51 24.98 0.28
N ILE A 465 7.66 25.55 -0.92
CA ILE A 465 8.97 25.75 -1.52
C ILE A 465 9.75 26.67 -0.57
N LYS A 466 10.77 26.13 0.11
CA LYS A 466 11.62 26.93 1.01
C LYS A 466 12.17 28.11 0.23
N ALA A 467 11.82 29.32 0.67
CA ALA A 467 12.21 30.58 0.03
C ALA A 467 13.70 30.94 0.29
N THR A 468 14.60 29.96 0.19
CA THR A 468 16.05 30.17 0.21
C THR A 468 16.55 30.57 -1.17
N ALA A 469 15.94 31.63 -1.72
CA ALA A 469 16.46 32.35 -2.88
C ALA A 469 17.61 33.25 -2.43
N VAL A 470 18.76 32.65 -2.10
CA VAL A 470 20.03 33.40 -2.04
C VAL A 470 20.31 33.87 -3.47
N PRO A 471 20.52 35.17 -3.73
CA PRO A 471 20.89 35.64 -5.06
C PRO A 471 22.31 35.18 -5.40
N ILE A 472 22.42 34.04 -6.07
CA ILE A 472 23.68 33.62 -6.70
C ILE A 472 23.91 34.55 -7.89
N HIS A 473 24.63 35.65 -7.66
CA HIS A 473 25.21 36.43 -8.74
C HIS A 473 26.11 35.50 -9.56
N GLY A 474 25.72 35.25 -10.80
CA GLY A 474 26.32 34.20 -11.60
C GLY A 474 27.69 34.55 -12.15
N THR A 475 28.56 33.56 -12.20
CA THR A 475 29.57 33.44 -13.26
C THR A 475 29.13 32.29 -14.17
N ALA A 476 29.20 32.52 -15.49
CA ALA A 476 28.64 31.60 -16.47
C ALA A 476 29.65 30.50 -16.86
N ASN A 477 29.15 29.29 -17.09
CA ASN A 477 29.12 28.69 -18.44
C ASN A 477 28.20 27.45 -18.46
N GLY A 478 27.70 27.09 -19.66
CA GLY A 478 26.63 26.08 -19.86
C GLY A 478 27.00 24.66 -19.42
N THR A 479 26.03 23.75 -19.24
CA THR A 479 25.04 23.37 -20.27
C THR A 479 23.59 23.23 -19.76
N ALA A 480 22.63 23.22 -20.69
CA ALA A 480 21.20 23.24 -20.39
C ALA A 480 20.61 21.84 -20.07
N GLY A 481 19.95 21.71 -18.92
CA GLY A 481 19.13 20.54 -18.56
C GLY A 481 17.63 20.84 -18.68
N VAL A 482 16.88 19.99 -19.39
CA VAL A 482 15.45 20.19 -19.69
C VAL A 482 14.58 19.99 -18.44
N ARG A 483 13.69 20.94 -18.15
CA ARG A 483 12.63 20.82 -17.14
C ARG A 483 11.30 20.39 -17.78
N GLN A 484 11.00 19.09 -17.78
CA GLN A 484 9.66 18.57 -18.11
C GLN A 484 9.28 17.39 -17.20
N SER A 485 8.23 17.56 -16.39
CA SER A 485 7.46 16.46 -15.79
C SER A 485 6.15 16.92 -15.12
N GLN A 486 6.09 18.15 -14.60
CA GLN A 486 4.90 18.63 -13.85
C GLN A 486 3.71 19.02 -14.73
N ARG A 487 3.93 19.45 -15.99
CA ARG A 487 2.86 20.01 -16.84
C ARG A 487 1.87 18.99 -17.39
N THR A 488 2.25 17.71 -17.48
CA THR A 488 1.44 16.66 -18.12
C THR A 488 0.27 16.21 -17.26
N GLN A 489 0.38 16.24 -15.92
CA GLN A 489 -0.69 15.76 -15.03
C GLN A 489 -1.91 16.72 -14.98
N GLU A 490 -1.71 18.02 -15.16
CA GLU A 490 -2.80 19.01 -15.14
C GLU A 490 -3.70 18.93 -16.40
N GLN A 491 -3.12 18.57 -17.55
CA GLN A 491 -3.86 18.44 -18.80
C GLN A 491 -4.82 17.24 -18.80
N VAL A 492 -4.39 16.09 -18.26
CA VAL A 492 -5.20 14.85 -18.18
C VAL A 492 -6.47 15.07 -17.34
N VAL A 493 -6.36 15.74 -16.19
CA VAL A 493 -7.51 16.05 -15.31
C VAL A 493 -8.50 17.01 -16.00
N THR A 494 -8.00 17.88 -16.88
CA THR A 494 -8.83 18.87 -17.58
C THR A 494 -9.58 18.25 -18.77
N GLN A 495 -8.94 17.39 -19.56
CA GLN A 495 -9.60 16.73 -20.70
C GLN A 495 -10.64 15.69 -20.29
N ALA A 496 -10.42 14.94 -19.20
CA ALA A 496 -11.40 13.96 -18.70
C ALA A 496 -12.78 14.58 -18.41
N ARG A 497 -12.82 15.83 -17.91
CA ARG A 497 -14.06 16.57 -17.65
C ARG A 497 -14.81 17.04 -18.91
N GLY A 498 -14.16 17.08 -20.07
CA GLY A 498 -14.81 17.46 -21.32
C GLY A 498 -15.65 16.33 -21.91
N ALA A 499 -15.10 15.11 -21.94
CA ALA A 499 -15.72 13.97 -22.63
C ALA A 499 -17.02 13.47 -21.98
N GLU A 500 -17.17 13.62 -20.66
CA GLU A 500 -18.34 13.08 -19.93
C GLU A 500 -19.59 13.99 -19.97
N GLN A 501 -19.49 15.24 -20.42
CA GLN A 501 -20.64 16.16 -20.43
C GLN A 501 -21.48 16.14 -21.72
N GLU A 502 -20.98 15.55 -22.82
CA GLU A 502 -21.62 15.70 -24.15
C GLU A 502 -22.53 14.52 -24.56
N TYR A 503 -22.63 13.47 -23.73
CA TYR A 503 -23.50 12.30 -23.98
C TYR A 503 -24.76 12.23 -23.08
N GLY A 504 -25.14 13.37 -22.48
CA GLY A 504 -26.09 13.44 -21.37
C GLY A 504 -27.53 13.84 -21.69
N SER A 505 -27.96 13.89 -22.96
CA SER A 505 -29.33 14.36 -23.28
C SER A 505 -29.97 13.74 -24.53
N GLU A 506 -30.80 12.71 -24.36
CA GLU A 506 -32.11 12.64 -25.04
C GLU A 506 -33.08 11.61 -24.41
N ARG A 507 -34.38 11.76 -24.71
CA ARG A 507 -35.48 10.79 -24.52
C ARG A 507 -35.80 10.28 -23.11
N THR A 508 -36.74 10.98 -22.47
CA THR A 508 -37.97 10.30 -22.02
C THR A 508 -39.18 11.24 -22.13
N GLN A 509 -40.23 10.81 -22.85
CA GLN A 509 -41.54 11.47 -22.91
C GLN A 509 -42.65 10.45 -22.63
N GLY A 510 -43.70 10.89 -21.94
CA GLY A 510 -44.85 10.05 -21.59
C GLY A 510 -44.62 9.15 -20.36
N ASN A 511 -45.58 8.92 -19.47
CA ASN A 511 -46.93 9.51 -19.39
C ASN A 511 -47.31 9.78 -17.93
N ALA A 512 -48.02 10.88 -17.69
CA ALA A 512 -48.56 11.22 -16.39
C ALA A 512 -50.03 10.77 -16.29
N GLN A 513 -50.38 9.98 -15.29
CA GLN A 513 -51.78 9.73 -14.94
C GLN A 513 -52.02 9.96 -13.44
N ARG A 514 -52.93 10.88 -13.14
CA ARG A 514 -53.28 11.29 -11.78
C ARG A 514 -54.19 10.25 -11.12
N GLN A 515 -54.00 10.03 -9.82
CA GLN A 515 -55.13 9.88 -8.90
C GLN A 515 -54.91 10.75 -7.65
N ARG A 516 -56.00 11.33 -7.13
CA ARG A 516 -56.05 12.17 -5.92
C ARG A 516 -57.10 11.59 -4.97
N ALA A 517 -56.68 11.03 -3.83
CA ALA A 517 -57.49 10.79 -2.64
C ALA A 517 -56.55 10.33 -1.51
N GLN A 518 -56.83 10.53 -0.22
CA GLN A 518 -57.71 11.47 0.48
C GLN A 518 -57.11 11.62 1.90
N ALA A 519 -57.25 12.77 2.54
CA ALA A 519 -56.89 12.93 3.94
C ALA A 519 -58.16 12.98 4.81
N PRO A 520 -58.18 12.31 5.97
CA PRO A 520 -58.91 12.74 7.13
C PRO A 520 -57.97 13.30 8.21
N HIS A 521 -58.54 14.12 9.09
CA HIS A 521 -57.86 14.87 10.15
C HIS A 521 -58.32 14.33 11.53
N VAL A 522 -57.85 14.92 12.65
CA VAL A 522 -58.38 14.68 14.04
C VAL A 522 -57.85 13.35 14.67
N THR A 523 -57.43 13.20 15.95
CA THR A 523 -57.60 14.00 17.20
C THR A 523 -56.36 14.02 18.13
N SER A 524 -56.29 15.05 18.98
CA SER A 524 -55.70 15.18 20.34
C SER A 524 -54.76 14.12 21.00
N ARG A 525 -53.61 14.66 21.46
CA ARG A 525 -52.84 14.34 22.69
C ARG A 525 -53.69 13.88 23.91
N PRO A 526 -53.07 13.16 24.89
CA PRO A 526 -52.54 13.89 26.06
C PRO A 526 -51.06 13.58 26.42
N ARG A 527 -50.46 14.43 27.26
CA ARG A 527 -49.12 14.23 27.86
C ARG A 527 -49.24 13.40 29.15
N ALA A 528 -48.31 12.46 29.37
CA ALA A 528 -48.01 11.97 30.72
C ALA A 528 -46.80 12.73 31.29
N LYS A 529 -46.94 13.25 32.52
CA LYS A 529 -45.81 13.63 33.38
C LYS A 529 -45.67 12.55 34.45
N VAL A 530 -44.45 12.04 34.67
CA VAL A 530 -44.08 11.35 35.91
C VAL A 530 -42.77 11.97 36.39
N ALA A 531 -42.61 12.15 37.69
CA ALA A 531 -41.48 12.87 38.26
C ALA A 531 -41.01 12.24 39.59
N ARG A 532 -39.69 12.26 39.80
CA ARG A 532 -38.97 12.04 41.07
C ARG A 532 -39.14 10.66 41.72
N GLY A 533 -38.06 9.87 41.72
CA GLY A 533 -37.86 8.73 42.60
C GLY A 533 -36.38 8.58 42.94
N ILE A 534 -35.98 8.90 44.17
CA ILE A 534 -34.58 8.84 44.60
C ILE A 534 -34.26 7.44 45.15
N LYS A 535 -33.17 6.83 44.69
CA LYS A 535 -32.33 5.97 45.55
C LYS A 535 -30.88 5.96 45.05
N ARG A 536 -29.98 6.55 45.83
CA ARG A 536 -28.54 6.25 45.73
C ARG A 536 -28.31 4.92 46.46
N LEU A 537 -27.76 3.93 45.77
CA LEU A 537 -27.05 2.84 46.42
C LEU A 537 -25.56 3.11 46.27
N ARG A 538 -24.88 3.33 47.40
CA ARG A 538 -23.43 3.17 47.51
C ARG A 538 -23.22 1.78 48.10
N ASP A 539 -22.47 0.94 47.41
CA ASP A 539 -21.99 -0.34 47.97
C ASP A 539 -20.51 -0.16 48.37
N PRO A 540 -20.12 -0.34 49.65
CA PRO A 540 -18.81 0.10 50.14
C PRO A 540 -17.89 -1.04 50.63
N THR A 541 -17.48 -1.99 49.78
CA THR A 541 -16.36 -2.92 50.10
C THR A 541 -15.60 -3.40 48.86
N MET A 542 -14.37 -2.89 48.65
CA MET A 542 -13.23 -3.65 48.09
C MET A 542 -11.97 -2.76 48.13
N ASN A 543 -11.30 -2.71 49.29
CA ASN A 543 -10.02 -2.00 49.44
C ASN A 543 -9.28 -2.41 50.72
N ASP A 544 -8.82 -3.67 50.81
CA ASP A 544 -7.86 -4.12 51.85
C ASP A 544 -7.01 -5.34 51.40
N ASP A 545 -7.57 -6.31 50.67
CA ASP A 545 -6.92 -7.59 50.32
C ASP A 545 -5.59 -7.50 49.53
N VAL A 546 -5.27 -6.33 48.96
CA VAL A 546 -4.02 -6.09 48.21
C VAL A 546 -2.81 -5.89 49.14
N ALA A 547 -3.04 -5.61 50.43
CA ALA A 547 -1.96 -5.32 51.39
C ALA A 547 -1.17 -6.57 51.83
N ASP A 548 -1.84 -7.68 52.18
CA ASP A 548 -1.18 -8.83 52.81
C ASP A 548 -0.49 -9.78 51.81
N LEU A 549 -0.94 -9.83 50.55
CA LEU A 549 -0.26 -10.62 49.50
C LEU A 549 1.21 -10.16 49.29
N ARG A 550 1.49 -8.88 49.54
CA ARG A 550 2.84 -8.27 49.48
C ARG A 550 3.69 -8.51 50.73
N ARG A 551 3.12 -8.97 51.84
CA ARG A 551 3.88 -9.35 53.05
C ARG A 551 4.42 -10.78 52.97
N ASN A 552 3.62 -11.72 52.48
CA ASN A 552 4.00 -13.14 52.46
C ASN A 552 5.12 -13.45 51.44
N THR A 553 5.11 -12.81 50.26
CA THR A 553 6.19 -12.92 49.27
C THR A 553 7.56 -12.48 49.82
N ARG A 554 7.62 -11.43 50.65
CA ARG A 554 8.86 -10.98 51.30
C ARG A 554 9.37 -11.89 52.44
N ARG A 555 8.56 -12.84 52.92
CA ARG A 555 9.00 -13.86 53.91
C ARG A 555 9.61 -15.10 53.25
N ALA A 556 9.21 -15.44 52.02
CA ALA A 556 9.79 -16.56 51.27
C ALA A 556 11.24 -16.29 50.83
N ALA A 557 11.52 -15.06 50.37
CA ALA A 557 12.84 -14.63 49.88
C ALA A 557 13.92 -14.39 50.98
N ARG A 558 13.77 -15.00 52.16
CA ARG A 558 14.74 -14.97 53.27
C ARG A 558 15.02 -16.36 53.87
N LYS A 559 14.66 -17.43 53.15
CA LYS A 559 14.94 -18.84 53.51
C LYS A 559 15.37 -19.71 52.31
N LYS A 560 16.09 -19.09 51.37
CA LYS A 560 16.97 -19.73 50.40
C LYS A 560 18.27 -18.92 50.38
#